data_AF-A0A9N8DCM0-F1
#
_entry.id   AF-A0A9N8DCM0-F1
#
_cell.length_a   1.000
_cell.length_b   1.000
_cell.length_c   1.000
_cell.angle_alpha   90.00
_cell.angle_beta   90.00
_cell.angle_gamma   90.00
#
_symmetry.space_group_name_H-M   'P 1'
#
loop_
_entity.id
_entity.type
_entity.pdbx_description
1 polymer ?
#
loop_
_entity_poly.entity_id
_entity_poly.type
_entity_poly.pdbx_seq_one_letter_code
_entity_poly.pdbx_strand_id
1 'polypeptide(L)'
;MASGHKRQCDDEEGRRAYKLARKDLETLPEDDGQSITLLKWSTDRRKDTYSDWTIEIIVVNGGEQEEQVNVYHVHKCVLARGVRRSKYFDKQFRNERNFPLTKPATSRLELDPLQAKAFPQVLDYMYNPNCPLQISTENATALHSLADYLDMHQLRWVATSFCRSDVSLDTMETYYDHAMTLFNETVLSILAEFMANNLNSIDPNSTLVQHIHLRLWVDVLAHVKPQDRYTASLDASKLVAKVLTRHKDTLDAKTFQFLTAQDSLPRIDPSVALTLLEIEDEMAIVSVDDNAPPTSLQKRCAKALAKTWQIFDTAEERLKERSPAFLTELLHQSLGEARVENEVIKIDLEQKQQRLTETEQRLTDARQSLWKFSRPSNRGAEENGTRLWRGLELPASWF
;
A
#
# COMPACT_ATOMS: atom_id res chain seq x y z
N MET A 1 -21.55 -1.77 -3.30
CA MET A 1 -21.53 -2.00 -1.83
C MET A 1 -21.84 -3.46 -1.42
N ALA A 2 -21.83 -4.45 -2.32
CA ALA A 2 -22.08 -5.87 -1.98
C ALA A 2 -20.82 -6.76 -1.91
N SER A 3 -19.61 -6.23 -2.11
CA SER A 3 -18.36 -7.03 -2.10
C SER A 3 -17.70 -7.15 -0.71
N GLY A 4 -18.13 -6.37 0.28
CA GLY A 4 -17.51 -6.36 1.61
C GLY A 4 -17.90 -7.55 2.50
N HIS A 5 -19.10 -8.12 2.35
CA HIS A 5 -19.57 -9.21 3.21
C HIS A 5 -19.00 -10.59 2.86
N LYS A 6 -18.53 -10.79 1.62
CA LYS A 6 -18.01 -12.10 1.20
C LYS A 6 -16.62 -12.39 1.79
N ARG A 7 -15.75 -11.37 1.89
CA ARG A 7 -14.38 -11.50 2.43
C ARG A 7 -14.34 -11.85 3.92
N GLN A 8 -15.34 -11.43 4.70
CA GLN A 8 -15.34 -11.67 6.15
C GLN A 8 -15.77 -13.09 6.53
N CYS A 9 -16.63 -13.73 5.72
CA CYS A 9 -17.02 -15.14 5.93
C CYS A 9 -15.88 -16.12 5.66
N ASP A 10 -15.09 -15.88 4.60
CA ASP A 10 -14.00 -16.79 4.21
C ASP A 10 -12.88 -16.82 5.28
N ASP A 11 -12.67 -15.70 5.99
CA ASP A 11 -11.64 -15.57 7.02
C ASP A 11 -12.05 -16.24 8.36
N GLU A 12 -13.35 -16.25 8.71
CA GLU A 12 -13.86 -16.97 9.88
C GLU A 12 -13.91 -18.49 9.68
N GLU A 13 -14.35 -18.93 8.51
CA GLU A 13 -14.43 -20.36 8.18
C GLU A 13 -13.03 -20.99 8.14
N GLY A 14 -12.05 -20.27 7.59
CA GLY A 14 -10.64 -20.66 7.64
C GLY A 14 -10.09 -20.78 9.07
N ARG A 15 -10.38 -19.79 9.94
CA ARG A 15 -9.97 -19.85 11.36
C ARG A 15 -10.64 -20.98 12.12
N ARG A 16 -11.92 -21.27 11.85
CA ARG A 16 -12.63 -22.41 12.45
C ARG A 16 -12.05 -23.74 11.96
N ALA A 17 -11.79 -23.87 10.67
CA ALA A 17 -11.15 -25.05 10.08
C ALA A 17 -9.75 -25.29 10.66
N TYR A 18 -8.96 -24.24 10.89
CA TYR A 18 -7.64 -24.35 11.53
C TYR A 18 -7.75 -24.78 13.00
N LYS A 19 -8.64 -24.14 13.78
CA LYS A 19 -8.86 -24.53 15.19
C LYS A 19 -9.36 -25.97 15.31
N LEU A 20 -10.20 -26.41 14.38
CA LEU A 20 -10.69 -27.79 14.33
C LEU A 20 -9.57 -28.76 13.96
N ALA A 21 -8.82 -28.48 12.89
CA ALA A 21 -7.68 -29.30 12.45
C ALA A 21 -6.58 -29.40 13.52
N ARG A 22 -6.33 -28.34 14.28
CA ARG A 22 -5.39 -28.35 15.40
C ARG A 22 -5.88 -29.23 16.55
N LYS A 23 -7.17 -29.13 16.90
CA LYS A 23 -7.77 -29.92 17.99
C LYS A 23 -7.83 -31.42 17.63
N ASP A 24 -8.03 -31.74 16.36
CA ASP A 24 -7.99 -33.12 15.87
C ASP A 24 -6.56 -33.69 15.86
N LEU A 25 -5.54 -32.84 15.70
CA LEU A 25 -4.13 -33.25 15.81
C LEU A 25 -3.73 -33.56 17.27
N GLU A 26 -4.29 -32.83 18.23
CA GLU A 26 -3.99 -32.97 19.67
C GLU A 26 -4.72 -34.15 20.34
N THR A 27 -5.65 -34.84 19.64
CA THR A 27 -6.48 -35.92 20.22
C THR A 27 -6.23 -37.31 19.63
N LEU A 28 -5.15 -37.49 18.87
CA LEU A 28 -4.79 -38.82 18.38
C LEU A 28 -4.29 -39.69 19.55
N PRO A 29 -4.83 -40.92 19.72
CA PRO A 29 -4.39 -41.82 20.78
C PRO A 29 -2.90 -42.11 20.64
N GLU A 30 -2.18 -42.13 21.77
CA GLU A 30 -0.78 -42.54 21.82
C GLU A 30 -0.67 -44.01 21.37
N ASP A 31 -0.31 -44.19 20.10
CA ASP A 31 -0.19 -45.46 19.40
C ASP A 31 0.93 -46.32 20.01
N ASP A 32 0.65 -47.61 20.17
CA ASP A 32 1.30 -48.61 21.03
C ASP A 32 2.68 -49.11 20.54
N GLY A 33 3.48 -48.21 19.96
CA GLY A 33 4.90 -48.45 19.70
C GLY A 33 5.21 -49.41 18.54
N GLN A 34 4.22 -49.83 17.76
CA GLN A 34 4.48 -50.41 16.44
C GLN A 34 4.88 -49.29 15.50
N SER A 35 6.18 -49.20 15.21
CA SER A 35 6.77 -48.25 14.27
C SER A 35 6.18 -48.46 12.87
N ILE A 36 5.03 -47.82 12.59
CA ILE A 36 4.45 -47.73 11.26
C ILE A 36 5.56 -47.21 10.37
N THR A 37 6.00 -48.04 9.42
CA THR A 37 7.00 -47.65 8.43
C THR A 37 6.45 -46.44 7.68
N LEU A 38 6.95 -45.25 8.05
CA LEU A 38 6.51 -43.99 7.47
C LEU A 38 6.79 -44.04 5.97
N LEU A 39 5.73 -44.03 5.16
CA LEU A 39 5.86 -43.97 3.71
C LEU A 39 6.66 -42.72 3.35
N LYS A 40 7.57 -42.84 2.38
CA LYS A 40 8.38 -41.73 1.88
C LYS A 40 8.22 -41.64 0.37
N TRP A 41 8.19 -40.42 -0.13
CA TRP A 41 8.21 -40.13 -1.57
C TRP A 41 9.66 -39.91 -2.07
N SER A 42 10.57 -39.48 -1.19
CA SER A 42 11.96 -39.13 -1.50
C SER A 42 12.89 -40.35 -1.48
N THR A 43 12.84 -41.19 -2.50
CA THR A 43 13.89 -42.19 -2.76
C THR A 43 13.89 -42.56 -4.23
N ASP A 44 15.04 -42.46 -4.89
CA ASP A 44 15.25 -42.61 -6.35
C ASP A 44 14.84 -43.97 -6.96
N ARG A 45 14.30 -44.90 -6.17
CA ARG A 45 13.94 -46.24 -6.65
C ARG A 45 12.52 -46.63 -6.27
N ARG A 46 11.68 -46.72 -7.30
CA ARG A 46 10.30 -47.26 -7.26
C ARG A 46 10.19 -48.62 -6.54
N LYS A 47 11.23 -49.45 -6.59
CA LYS A 47 11.24 -50.79 -5.99
C LYS A 47 11.27 -50.77 -4.46
N ASP A 48 11.78 -49.69 -3.87
CA ASP A 48 12.03 -49.62 -2.43
C ASP A 48 10.90 -48.87 -1.69
N THR A 49 10.02 -48.19 -2.42
CA THR A 49 9.00 -47.30 -1.82
C THR A 49 7.60 -47.88 -1.77
N TYR A 50 7.29 -49.00 -2.45
CA TYR A 50 5.90 -49.51 -2.62
C TYR A 50 4.95 -48.49 -3.29
N SER A 51 5.48 -47.54 -4.07
CA SER A 51 4.67 -46.54 -4.78
C SER A 51 3.73 -47.19 -5.81
N ASP A 52 2.45 -46.84 -5.73
CA ASP A 52 1.39 -47.29 -6.64
C ASP A 52 1.00 -46.22 -7.69
N TRP A 53 1.71 -45.09 -7.69
CA TRP A 53 1.47 -43.98 -8.61
C TRP A 53 2.76 -43.24 -8.97
N THR A 54 2.78 -42.67 -10.18
CA THR A 54 3.86 -41.81 -10.67
C THR A 54 3.30 -40.42 -10.99
N ILE A 55 4.01 -39.36 -10.60
CA ILE A 55 3.73 -38.00 -11.05
C ILE A 55 4.90 -37.55 -11.92
N GLU A 56 4.59 -37.15 -13.15
CA GLU A 56 5.52 -36.52 -14.08
C GLU A 56 5.23 -35.01 -14.07
N ILE A 57 6.20 -34.22 -13.62
CA ILE A 57 6.15 -32.76 -13.69
C ILE A 57 6.89 -32.33 -14.96
N ILE A 58 6.17 -31.72 -15.89
CA ILE A 58 6.68 -31.14 -17.12
C ILE A 58 6.85 -29.64 -16.86
N VAL A 59 8.08 -29.15 -16.92
CA VAL A 59 8.38 -27.73 -16.71
C VAL A 59 8.11 -26.94 -17.99
N VAL A 60 7.21 -25.96 -17.95
CA VAL A 60 6.84 -25.15 -19.13
C VAL A 60 7.57 -23.80 -19.09
N ASN A 61 8.63 -23.67 -19.88
CA ASN A 61 9.42 -22.44 -20.02
C ASN A 61 8.94 -21.58 -21.19
N GLY A 62 7.82 -20.87 -21.04
CA GLY A 62 7.46 -19.67 -21.83
C GLY A 62 7.50 -19.72 -23.38
N GLY A 63 7.72 -20.88 -24.01
CA GLY A 63 7.84 -21.02 -25.48
C GLY A 63 8.99 -21.89 -26.00
N GLU A 64 9.96 -22.30 -25.17
CA GLU A 64 11.08 -23.15 -25.62
C GLU A 64 10.93 -24.62 -25.18
N GLN A 65 11.12 -25.52 -26.15
CA GLN A 65 10.76 -26.96 -26.11
C GLN A 65 11.69 -27.86 -25.26
N GLU A 66 12.48 -27.32 -24.33
CA GLU A 66 13.25 -28.17 -23.42
C GLU A 66 12.35 -28.66 -22.28
N GLU A 67 11.70 -29.79 -22.53
CA GLU A 67 10.88 -30.50 -21.54
C GLU A 67 11.78 -31.15 -20.48
N GLN A 68 12.08 -30.42 -19.41
CA GLN A 68 12.59 -31.07 -18.20
C GLN A 68 11.43 -31.83 -17.54
N VAL A 69 11.57 -33.16 -17.45
CA VAL A 69 10.58 -34.03 -16.79
C VAL A 69 11.12 -34.50 -15.45
N ASN A 70 10.52 -34.02 -14.37
CA ASN A 70 10.81 -34.49 -13.01
C ASN A 70 9.80 -35.59 -12.63
N VAL A 71 10.29 -36.76 -12.23
CA VAL A 71 9.46 -37.93 -11.95
C VAL A 71 9.44 -38.21 -10.45
N TYR A 72 8.24 -38.29 -9.88
CA TYR A 72 8.02 -38.58 -8.47
C TYR A 72 7.21 -39.86 -8.30
N HIS A 73 7.67 -40.75 -7.42
CA HIS A 73 6.99 -42.00 -7.10
C HIS A 73 6.23 -41.84 -5.78
N VAL A 74 4.91 -42.00 -5.82
CA VAL A 74 4.01 -41.60 -4.73
C VAL A 74 2.95 -42.67 -4.45
N HIS A 75 2.23 -42.49 -3.34
CA HIS A 75 1.20 -43.37 -2.83
C HIS A 75 -0.18 -42.72 -2.95
N LYS A 76 -1.10 -43.37 -3.66
CA LYS A 76 -2.47 -42.86 -3.82
C LYS A 76 -3.15 -42.61 -2.48
N CYS A 77 -2.94 -43.49 -1.52
CA CYS A 77 -3.55 -43.38 -0.20
C CYS A 77 -3.13 -42.11 0.54
N VAL A 78 -1.87 -41.68 0.42
CA VAL A 78 -1.35 -40.45 1.03
C VAL A 78 -1.88 -39.22 0.29
N LEU A 79 -1.90 -39.25 -1.04
CA LEU A 79 -2.33 -38.09 -1.82
C LEU A 79 -3.84 -37.82 -1.73
N ALA A 80 -4.67 -38.86 -1.68
CA ALA A 80 -6.12 -38.75 -1.74
C ALA A 80 -6.83 -38.86 -0.38
N ARG A 81 -6.15 -39.23 0.70
CA ARG A 81 -6.76 -39.39 2.03
C ARG A 81 -6.04 -38.57 3.10
N GLY A 82 -6.74 -38.37 4.21
CA GLY A 82 -6.23 -37.58 5.34
C GLY A 82 -6.51 -36.08 5.23
N VAL A 83 -5.98 -35.35 6.22
CA VAL A 83 -6.23 -33.93 6.46
C VAL A 83 -5.49 -33.04 5.44
N ARG A 84 -4.32 -33.50 4.98
CA ARG A 84 -3.47 -32.80 3.99
C ARG A 84 -3.67 -33.32 2.56
N ARG A 85 -4.78 -34.00 2.28
CA ARG A 85 -5.06 -34.58 0.96
C ARG A 85 -5.25 -33.52 -0.13
N SER A 86 -4.96 -33.92 -1.36
CA SER A 86 -5.32 -33.19 -2.57
C SER A 86 -6.64 -33.72 -3.12
N LYS A 87 -7.63 -32.83 -3.26
CA LYS A 87 -8.90 -33.20 -3.91
C LYS A 87 -8.74 -33.40 -5.42
N TYR A 88 -7.75 -32.75 -6.04
CA TYR A 88 -7.39 -33.01 -7.44
C TYR A 88 -7.03 -34.49 -7.64
N PHE A 89 -6.09 -35.00 -6.84
CA PHE A 89 -5.66 -36.40 -6.94
C PHE A 89 -6.77 -37.38 -6.52
N ASP A 90 -7.58 -37.09 -5.49
CA ASP A 90 -8.75 -37.93 -5.14
C ASP A 90 -9.73 -38.08 -6.32
N LYS A 91 -10.03 -36.98 -7.03
CA LYS A 91 -10.88 -37.03 -8.24
C LYS A 91 -10.21 -37.82 -9.35
N GLN A 92 -8.92 -37.60 -9.59
CA GLN A 92 -8.16 -38.28 -10.63
C GLN A 92 -8.16 -39.81 -10.43
N PHE A 93 -7.85 -40.27 -9.21
CA PHE A 93 -7.79 -41.71 -8.91
C PHE A 93 -9.16 -42.40 -8.94
N ARG A 94 -10.25 -41.67 -8.67
CA ARG A 94 -11.61 -42.21 -8.81
C ARG A 94 -12.00 -42.39 -10.27
N ASN A 95 -11.63 -41.44 -11.12
CA ASN A 95 -11.91 -41.48 -12.55
C ASN A 95 -11.12 -42.57 -13.27
N GLU A 96 -9.90 -42.88 -12.80
CA GLU A 96 -9.08 -43.99 -13.31
C GLU A 96 -9.74 -45.36 -13.27
N ARG A 97 -10.67 -45.60 -12.33
CA ARG A 97 -11.39 -46.88 -12.26
C ARG A 97 -12.20 -47.16 -13.53
N ASN A 98 -12.45 -46.14 -14.34
CA ASN A 98 -13.17 -46.24 -15.61
C ASN A 98 -12.21 -46.42 -16.81
N PHE A 99 -10.90 -46.40 -16.61
CA PHE A 99 -9.92 -46.58 -17.68
C PHE A 99 -9.34 -48.01 -17.68
N PRO A 100 -9.02 -48.57 -18.87
CA PRO A 100 -8.49 -49.92 -18.99
C PRO A 100 -7.12 -50.06 -18.30
N LEU A 101 -6.88 -51.23 -17.68
CA LEU A 101 -5.67 -51.60 -16.92
C LEU A 101 -4.34 -51.47 -17.68
N THR A 102 -4.36 -51.19 -18.98
CA THR A 102 -3.19 -51.15 -19.85
C THR A 102 -2.41 -49.84 -19.82
N LYS A 103 -2.95 -48.77 -19.21
CA LYS A 103 -2.23 -47.48 -19.11
C LYS A 103 -1.36 -47.40 -17.85
N PRO A 104 -0.14 -46.84 -17.95
CA PRO A 104 0.70 -46.62 -16.78
C PRO A 104 -0.01 -45.69 -15.80
N ALA A 105 0.10 -46.05 -14.52
CA ALA A 105 -0.45 -45.35 -13.37
C ALA A 105 0.29 -44.01 -13.13
N THR A 106 0.08 -43.04 -14.03
CA THR A 106 0.85 -41.79 -14.10
C THR A 106 -0.06 -40.57 -14.24
N SER A 107 0.16 -39.55 -13.41
CA SER A 107 -0.35 -38.18 -13.62
C SER A 107 0.74 -37.33 -14.27
N ARG A 108 0.37 -36.53 -15.28
CA ARG A 108 1.24 -35.50 -15.87
C ARG A 108 0.74 -34.14 -15.46
N LEU A 109 1.62 -33.33 -14.88
CA LEU A 109 1.32 -31.95 -14.49
C LEU A 109 2.28 -31.02 -15.24
N GLU A 110 1.72 -30.07 -15.97
CA GLU A 110 2.47 -28.99 -16.60
C GLU A 110 2.55 -27.82 -15.61
N LEU A 111 3.77 -27.50 -15.16
CA LEU A 111 4.02 -26.51 -14.12
C LEU A 111 5.03 -25.46 -14.58
N ASP A 112 4.86 -24.23 -14.09
CA ASP A 112 5.87 -23.19 -14.20
C ASP A 112 7.14 -23.58 -13.42
N PRO A 113 8.35 -23.13 -13.81
CA PRO A 113 9.59 -23.40 -13.08
C PRO A 113 9.53 -23.16 -11.57
N LEU A 114 8.87 -22.08 -11.13
CA LEU A 114 8.73 -21.75 -9.71
C LEU A 114 7.88 -22.81 -8.99
N GLN A 115 6.79 -23.23 -9.61
CA GLN A 115 5.93 -24.30 -9.09
C GLN A 115 6.66 -25.64 -9.09
N ALA A 116 7.34 -26.01 -10.17
CA ALA A 116 8.08 -27.25 -10.26
C ALA A 116 9.16 -27.36 -9.18
N LYS A 117 9.88 -26.25 -8.90
CA LYS A 117 10.88 -26.16 -7.83
C LYS A 117 10.27 -26.28 -6.43
N ALA A 118 9.06 -25.76 -6.22
CA ALA A 118 8.34 -25.84 -4.94
C ALA A 118 7.57 -27.16 -4.74
N PHE A 119 7.33 -27.94 -5.79
CA PHE A 119 6.54 -29.17 -5.73
C PHE A 119 7.03 -30.22 -4.71
N PRO A 120 8.34 -30.47 -4.54
CA PRO A 120 8.87 -31.32 -3.47
C PRO A 120 8.35 -30.97 -2.07
N GLN A 121 8.21 -29.67 -1.76
CA GLN A 121 7.75 -29.21 -0.45
C GLN A 121 6.25 -29.50 -0.23
N VAL A 122 5.46 -29.58 -1.32
CA VAL A 122 4.08 -30.05 -1.26
C VAL A 122 4.04 -31.53 -0.89
N LEU A 123 4.92 -32.35 -1.48
CA LEU A 123 5.02 -33.76 -1.11
C LEU A 123 5.48 -33.93 0.33
N ASP A 124 6.50 -33.19 0.78
CA ASP A 124 6.92 -33.20 2.19
C ASP A 124 5.78 -32.83 3.14
N TYR A 125 4.99 -31.82 2.77
CA TYR A 125 3.80 -31.43 3.51
C TYR A 125 2.78 -32.58 3.59
N MET A 126 2.52 -33.30 2.51
CA MET A 126 1.54 -34.40 2.49
C MET A 126 2.02 -35.63 3.26
N TYR A 127 3.31 -35.96 3.17
CA TYR A 127 3.86 -37.19 3.75
C TYR A 127 4.27 -37.05 5.22
N ASN A 128 4.64 -35.85 5.65
CA ASN A 128 5.16 -35.66 6.99
C ASN A 128 4.29 -34.67 7.80
N PRO A 129 3.25 -35.17 8.51
CA PRO A 129 2.39 -34.32 9.34
C PRO A 129 3.17 -33.58 10.42
N ASN A 130 4.29 -34.14 10.87
CA ASN A 130 5.12 -33.61 11.95
C ASN A 130 6.24 -32.68 11.46
N CYS A 131 6.49 -32.62 10.15
CA CYS A 131 7.45 -31.67 9.60
C CYS A 131 6.76 -30.33 9.36
N PRO A 132 7.28 -29.22 9.91
CA PRO A 132 6.80 -27.90 9.56
C PRO A 132 7.03 -27.66 8.07
N LEU A 133 6.05 -27.05 7.41
CA LEU A 133 6.20 -26.62 6.02
C LEU A 133 7.36 -25.63 5.92
N GLN A 134 8.37 -25.94 5.10
CA GLN A 134 9.46 -25.03 4.80
C GLN A 134 8.98 -23.97 3.81
N ILE A 135 8.41 -22.89 4.33
CA ILE A 135 7.93 -21.76 3.57
C ILE A 135 8.83 -20.54 3.80
N SER A 136 9.04 -19.77 2.73
CA SER A 136 9.97 -18.65 2.60
C SER A 136 9.45 -17.68 1.55
N THR A 137 9.99 -16.47 1.48
CA THR A 137 9.63 -15.47 0.46
C THR A 137 9.74 -16.03 -0.96
N GLU A 138 10.74 -16.86 -1.22
CA GLU A 138 11.08 -17.39 -2.54
C GLU A 138 10.12 -18.45 -3.06
N ASN A 139 9.38 -19.14 -2.17
CA ASN A 139 8.50 -20.25 -2.55
C ASN A 139 7.04 -20.07 -2.15
N ALA A 140 6.70 -19.10 -1.30
CA ALA A 140 5.36 -18.94 -0.76
C ALA A 140 4.29 -18.74 -1.84
N THR A 141 4.56 -17.90 -2.86
CA THR A 141 3.64 -17.68 -3.98
C THR A 141 3.45 -18.95 -4.83
N ALA A 142 4.52 -19.70 -5.07
CA ALA A 142 4.48 -20.96 -5.81
C ALA A 142 3.69 -22.03 -5.04
N LEU A 143 3.91 -22.15 -3.73
CA LEU A 143 3.15 -23.03 -2.85
C LEU A 143 1.66 -22.64 -2.80
N HIS A 144 1.34 -21.34 -2.75
CA HIS A 144 -0.05 -20.87 -2.84
C HIS A 144 -0.70 -21.31 -4.15
N SER A 145 -0.02 -21.07 -5.28
CA SER A 145 -0.50 -21.43 -6.62
C SER A 145 -0.68 -22.94 -6.79
N LEU A 146 0.29 -23.75 -6.35
CA LEU A 146 0.19 -25.21 -6.34
C LEU A 146 -0.95 -25.71 -5.46
N ALA A 147 -1.13 -25.12 -4.29
CA ALA A 147 -2.19 -25.52 -3.37
C ALA A 147 -3.58 -25.22 -3.94
N ASP A 148 -3.73 -24.14 -4.71
CA ASP A 148 -4.95 -23.84 -5.43
C ASP A 148 -5.19 -24.85 -6.56
N TYR A 149 -4.18 -25.09 -7.40
CA TYR A 149 -4.23 -26.05 -8.51
C TYR A 149 -4.57 -27.48 -8.03
N LEU A 150 -3.94 -27.93 -6.95
CA LEU A 150 -4.14 -29.27 -6.37
C LEU A 150 -5.37 -29.36 -5.46
N ASP A 151 -6.11 -28.27 -5.27
CA ASP A 151 -7.28 -28.15 -4.40
C ASP A 151 -6.97 -28.61 -2.95
N MET A 152 -5.89 -28.04 -2.39
CA MET A 152 -5.35 -28.27 -1.06
C MET A 152 -5.58 -27.07 -0.14
N HIS A 153 -6.82 -26.92 0.36
CA HIS A 153 -7.27 -25.77 1.13
C HIS A 153 -6.34 -25.35 2.30
N GLN A 154 -5.85 -26.32 3.09
CA GLN A 154 -5.01 -26.01 4.24
C GLN A 154 -3.65 -25.44 3.83
N LEU A 155 -3.00 -26.04 2.83
CA LEU A 155 -1.72 -25.55 2.33
C LEU A 155 -1.88 -24.15 1.73
N ARG A 156 -2.98 -23.93 0.98
CA ARG A 156 -3.32 -22.62 0.42
C ARG A 156 -3.42 -21.57 1.53
N TRP A 157 -4.18 -21.86 2.59
CA TRP A 157 -4.33 -20.95 3.74
C TRP A 157 -3.01 -20.66 4.45
N VAL A 158 -2.18 -21.69 4.69
CA VAL A 158 -0.85 -21.51 5.31
C VAL A 158 0.02 -20.59 4.45
N ALA A 159 0.06 -20.83 3.13
CA ALA A 159 0.84 -20.02 2.20
C ALA A 159 0.33 -18.58 2.13
N THR A 160 -0.98 -18.35 2.00
CA THR A 160 -1.58 -17.00 2.02
C THR A 160 -1.26 -16.26 3.32
N SER A 161 -1.36 -16.96 4.47
CA SER A 161 -1.10 -16.38 5.78
C SER A 161 0.36 -15.98 5.93
N PHE A 162 1.28 -16.82 5.45
CA PHE A 162 2.71 -16.50 5.39
C PHE A 162 2.97 -15.26 4.52
N CYS A 163 2.45 -15.21 3.29
CA CYS A 163 2.61 -14.04 2.42
C CYS A 163 2.13 -12.76 3.11
N ARG A 164 0.95 -12.79 3.75
CA ARG A 164 0.43 -11.61 4.47
C ARG A 164 1.34 -11.13 5.61
N SER A 165 2.00 -12.05 6.31
CA SER A 165 2.90 -11.69 7.41
C SER A 165 4.32 -11.32 6.98
N ASP A 166 4.77 -11.85 5.84
CA ASP A 166 6.16 -11.72 5.38
C ASP A 166 6.36 -10.56 4.40
N VAL A 167 5.29 -10.07 3.75
CA VAL A 167 5.39 -8.92 2.84
C VAL A 167 5.90 -7.69 3.60
N SER A 168 7.02 -7.18 3.12
CA SER A 168 7.70 -5.95 3.52
C SER A 168 8.13 -5.20 2.25
N LEU A 169 8.69 -3.99 2.38
CA LEU A 169 9.25 -3.28 1.22
C LEU A 169 10.43 -4.05 0.59
N ASP A 170 11.16 -4.83 1.38
CA ASP A 170 12.33 -5.59 0.92
C ASP A 170 11.93 -6.88 0.18
N THR A 171 10.82 -7.50 0.57
CA THR A 171 10.34 -8.77 -0.04
C THR A 171 9.33 -8.55 -1.16
N MET A 172 8.83 -7.32 -1.33
CA MET A 172 7.72 -7.00 -2.25
C MET A 172 8.03 -7.32 -3.71
N GLU A 173 9.24 -7.00 -4.19
CA GLU A 173 9.63 -7.20 -5.59
C GLU A 173 9.57 -8.70 -5.94
N THR A 174 10.14 -9.57 -5.09
CA THR A 174 10.08 -11.02 -5.26
C THR A 174 8.64 -11.54 -5.28
N TYR A 175 7.79 -11.06 -4.36
CA TYR A 175 6.38 -11.47 -4.35
C TYR A 175 5.64 -11.02 -5.60
N TYR A 176 5.90 -9.80 -6.07
CA TYR A 176 5.27 -9.23 -7.26
C TYR A 176 5.65 -10.02 -8.50
N ASP A 177 6.94 -10.26 -8.71
CA ASP A 177 7.45 -11.02 -9.85
C ASP A 177 6.85 -12.43 -9.87
N HIS A 178 6.92 -13.14 -8.75
CA HIS A 178 6.34 -14.49 -8.64
C HIS A 178 4.83 -14.49 -8.86
N ALA A 179 4.11 -13.47 -8.38
CA ALA A 179 2.66 -13.39 -8.53
C ALA A 179 2.26 -13.05 -9.97
N MET A 180 3.04 -12.23 -10.67
CA MET A 180 2.83 -11.93 -12.08
C MET A 180 3.12 -13.16 -12.96
N THR A 181 4.24 -13.85 -12.75
CA THR A 181 4.60 -15.07 -13.48
C THR A 181 3.53 -16.16 -13.32
N LEU A 182 3.03 -16.35 -12.09
CA LEU A 182 2.06 -17.40 -11.76
C LEU A 182 0.61 -16.95 -11.86
N PHE A 183 0.34 -15.73 -12.33
CA PHE A 183 -0.99 -15.10 -12.39
C PHE A 183 -1.77 -15.23 -11.06
N ASN A 184 -1.07 -15.04 -9.93
CA ASN A 184 -1.59 -15.28 -8.59
C ASN A 184 -2.29 -14.02 -8.03
N GLU A 185 -3.52 -13.78 -8.48
CA GLU A 185 -4.35 -12.62 -8.11
C GLU A 185 -4.54 -12.45 -6.60
N THR A 186 -4.53 -13.54 -5.83
CA THR A 186 -4.64 -13.48 -4.36
C THR A 186 -3.41 -12.82 -3.74
N VAL A 187 -2.22 -13.17 -4.22
CA VAL A 187 -0.96 -12.57 -3.74
C VAL A 187 -0.86 -11.13 -4.22
N LEU A 188 -1.22 -10.82 -5.47
CA LEU A 188 -1.29 -9.43 -5.96
C LEU A 188 -2.23 -8.57 -5.09
N SER A 189 -3.38 -9.11 -4.67
CA SER A 189 -4.28 -8.39 -3.75
C SER A 189 -3.67 -8.15 -2.37
N ILE A 190 -2.84 -9.06 -1.86
CA ILE A 190 -2.10 -8.86 -0.60
C ILE A 190 -1.08 -7.74 -0.76
N LEU A 191 -0.36 -7.72 -1.88
CA LEU A 191 0.60 -6.66 -2.19
C LEU A 191 -0.10 -5.30 -2.30
N ALA A 192 -1.23 -5.24 -3.01
CA ALA A 192 -2.03 -4.02 -3.13
C ALA A 192 -2.47 -3.47 -1.77
N GLU A 193 -2.96 -4.35 -0.89
CA GLU A 193 -3.36 -4.00 0.48
C GLU A 193 -2.16 -3.49 1.30
N PHE A 194 -1.03 -4.18 1.24
CA PHE A 194 0.18 -3.75 1.94
C PHE A 194 0.67 -2.39 1.45
N MET A 195 0.78 -2.19 0.13
CA MET A 195 1.19 -0.92 -0.47
C MET A 195 0.23 0.21 -0.09
N ALA A 196 -1.08 -0.04 -0.10
CA ALA A 196 -2.09 0.95 0.28
C ALA A 196 -1.92 1.44 1.73
N ASN A 197 -1.54 0.54 2.63
CA ASN A 197 -1.28 0.87 4.03
C ASN A 197 0.08 1.56 4.26
N ASN A 198 0.99 1.53 3.28
CA ASN A 198 2.37 2.03 3.40
C ASN A 198 2.73 3.07 2.32
N LEU A 199 1.75 3.70 1.67
CA LEU A 199 1.97 4.63 0.55
C LEU A 199 3.02 5.71 0.86
N ASN A 200 2.97 6.30 2.05
CA ASN A 200 3.88 7.38 2.44
C ASN A 200 5.34 6.92 2.64
N SER A 201 5.57 5.60 2.75
CA SER A 201 6.90 5.01 2.92
C SER A 201 7.51 4.54 1.60
N ILE A 202 6.73 4.50 0.51
CA ILE A 202 7.22 4.07 -0.81
C ILE A 202 7.94 5.26 -1.45
N ASP A 203 9.23 5.11 -1.74
CA ASP A 203 9.97 6.10 -2.52
C ASP A 203 9.48 6.09 -3.98
N PRO A 204 9.01 7.23 -4.53
CA PRO A 204 8.65 7.34 -5.94
C PRO A 204 9.76 6.93 -6.91
N ASN A 205 11.03 6.97 -6.49
CA ASN A 205 12.16 6.62 -7.35
C ASN A 205 12.63 5.16 -7.17
N SER A 206 12.02 4.38 -6.29
CA SER A 206 12.37 2.97 -6.09
C SER A 206 12.22 2.13 -7.37
N THR A 207 13.01 1.07 -7.50
CA THR A 207 12.93 0.09 -8.60
C THR A 207 11.54 -0.53 -8.68
N LEU A 208 10.94 -0.79 -7.52
CA LEU A 208 9.58 -1.27 -7.35
C LEU A 208 8.56 -0.44 -8.15
N VAL A 209 8.57 0.89 -7.98
CA VAL A 209 7.62 1.79 -8.68
C VAL A 209 7.82 1.75 -10.19
N GLN A 210 9.04 1.45 -10.66
CA GLN A 210 9.38 1.39 -12.07
C GLN A 210 8.98 0.06 -12.74
N HIS A 211 8.89 -1.03 -11.97
CA HIS A 211 8.59 -2.38 -12.47
C HIS A 211 7.10 -2.75 -12.36
N ILE A 212 6.35 -2.14 -11.44
CA ILE A 212 4.95 -2.49 -11.20
C ILE A 212 4.02 -2.03 -12.34
N HIS A 213 3.14 -2.93 -12.80
CA HIS A 213 2.10 -2.65 -13.78
C HIS A 213 1.02 -1.70 -13.25
N LEU A 214 0.51 -0.83 -14.13
CA LEU A 214 -0.55 0.14 -13.84
C LEU A 214 -1.79 -0.48 -13.16
N ARG A 215 -2.16 -1.72 -13.52
CA ARG A 215 -3.30 -2.42 -12.92
C ARG A 215 -3.15 -2.60 -11.41
N LEU A 216 -1.95 -2.93 -10.92
CA LEU A 216 -1.73 -3.09 -9.48
C LEU A 216 -1.91 -1.74 -8.76
N TRP A 217 -1.45 -0.62 -9.35
CA TRP A 217 -1.66 0.71 -8.77
C TRP A 217 -3.14 1.09 -8.65
N VAL A 218 -3.98 0.68 -9.61
CA VAL A 218 -5.44 0.86 -9.49
C VAL A 218 -5.96 0.09 -8.27
N ASP A 219 -5.51 -1.15 -8.08
CA ASP A 219 -5.90 -1.97 -6.93
C ASP A 219 -5.37 -1.38 -5.61
N VAL A 220 -4.15 -0.84 -5.58
CA VAL A 220 -3.56 -0.16 -4.42
C VAL A 220 -4.45 1.00 -3.99
N LEU A 221 -4.79 1.91 -4.91
CA LEU A 221 -5.65 3.06 -4.59
C LEU A 221 -7.06 2.65 -4.17
N ALA A 222 -7.58 1.56 -4.74
CA ALA A 222 -8.88 1.01 -4.33
C ALA A 222 -8.89 0.47 -2.89
N HIS A 223 -7.75 -0.02 -2.39
CA HIS A 223 -7.60 -0.52 -1.02
C HIS A 223 -7.34 0.58 0.02
N VAL A 224 -7.03 1.82 -0.39
CA VAL A 224 -6.87 2.94 0.56
C VAL A 224 -8.18 3.20 1.29
N LYS A 225 -8.13 3.06 2.62
CA LYS A 225 -9.30 3.19 3.50
C LYS A 225 -9.88 4.59 3.40
N PRO A 226 -11.22 4.76 3.30
CA PRO A 226 -11.84 6.06 3.10
C PRO A 226 -11.39 7.17 4.06
N GLN A 227 -11.16 6.83 5.33
CA GLN A 227 -10.69 7.78 6.34
C GLN A 227 -9.26 8.29 6.11
N ASP A 228 -8.40 7.49 5.48
CA ASP A 228 -6.99 7.79 5.28
C ASP A 228 -6.75 8.44 3.90
N ARG A 229 -7.74 8.39 2.99
CA ARG A 229 -7.62 8.92 1.62
C ARG A 229 -7.20 10.38 1.61
N TYR A 230 -7.79 11.22 2.45
CA TYR A 230 -7.49 12.66 2.42
C TYR A 230 -6.04 12.97 2.80
N THR A 231 -5.48 12.23 3.76
CA THR A 231 -4.10 12.39 4.23
C THR A 231 -3.11 11.73 3.29
N ALA A 232 -3.40 10.52 2.82
CA ALA A 232 -2.52 9.76 1.91
C ALA A 232 -2.50 10.33 0.48
N SER A 233 -3.53 11.08 0.07
CA SER A 233 -3.69 11.56 -1.31
C SER A 233 -2.53 12.43 -1.81
N LEU A 234 -1.85 13.17 -0.92
CA LEU A 234 -0.70 13.99 -1.34
C LEU A 234 0.48 13.12 -1.78
N ASP A 235 0.90 12.18 -0.95
CA ASP A 235 1.98 11.25 -1.27
C ASP A 235 1.58 10.30 -2.40
N ALA A 236 0.34 9.82 -2.40
CA ALA A 236 -0.23 9.04 -3.48
C ALA A 236 -0.20 9.80 -4.82
N SER A 237 -0.49 11.11 -4.83
CA SER A 237 -0.44 11.89 -6.07
C SER A 237 0.98 11.98 -6.65
N LYS A 238 2.02 12.03 -5.80
CA LYS A 238 3.43 12.00 -6.26
C LYS A 238 3.78 10.66 -6.89
N LEU A 239 3.40 9.57 -6.23
CA LEU A 239 3.59 8.21 -6.74
C LEU A 239 2.85 8.01 -8.07
N VAL A 240 1.57 8.37 -8.11
CA VAL A 240 0.74 8.26 -9.32
C VAL A 240 1.32 9.08 -10.46
N ALA A 241 1.73 10.34 -10.23
CA ALA A 241 2.35 11.15 -11.27
C ALA A 241 3.60 10.46 -11.84
N LYS A 242 4.47 9.94 -10.97
CA LYS A 242 5.70 9.25 -11.38
C LYS A 242 5.43 7.98 -12.18
N VAL A 243 4.47 7.17 -11.72
CA VAL A 243 4.02 5.94 -12.40
C VAL A 243 3.45 6.27 -13.78
N LEU A 244 2.58 7.27 -13.87
CA LEU A 244 1.97 7.69 -15.14
C LEU A 244 3.01 8.21 -16.13
N THR A 245 3.99 9.01 -15.68
CA THR A 245 5.09 9.47 -16.53
C THR A 245 5.92 8.29 -17.07
N ARG A 246 6.14 7.26 -16.25
CA ARG A 246 6.92 6.07 -16.66
C ARG A 246 6.17 5.20 -17.67
N HIS A 247 4.87 5.02 -17.47
CA HIS A 247 4.04 4.11 -18.26
C HIS A 247 3.27 4.81 -19.38
N LYS A 248 3.67 6.02 -19.76
CA LYS A 248 3.00 6.86 -20.75
C LYS A 248 2.63 6.13 -22.04
N ASP A 249 3.51 5.28 -22.55
CA ASP A 249 3.30 4.54 -23.81
C ASP A 249 2.27 3.40 -23.70
N THR A 250 2.02 2.91 -22.47
CA THR A 250 1.09 1.81 -22.18
C THR A 250 -0.18 2.27 -21.46
N LEU A 251 -0.26 3.57 -21.17
CA LEU A 251 -1.33 4.16 -20.40
C LEU A 251 -2.57 4.34 -21.27
N ASP A 252 -3.68 3.73 -20.88
CA ASP A 252 -4.98 3.99 -21.49
C ASP A 252 -5.78 5.04 -20.71
N ALA A 253 -6.71 5.72 -21.39
CA ALA A 253 -7.48 6.82 -20.82
C ALA A 253 -8.34 6.38 -19.62
N LYS A 254 -8.83 5.14 -19.62
CA LYS A 254 -9.66 4.60 -18.54
C LYS A 254 -8.82 4.38 -17.27
N THR A 255 -7.64 3.79 -17.42
CA THR A 255 -6.68 3.61 -16.33
C THR A 255 -6.20 4.95 -15.77
N PHE A 256 -5.90 5.93 -16.62
CA PHE A 256 -5.60 7.30 -16.18
C PHE A 256 -6.74 7.90 -15.35
N GLN A 257 -7.98 7.81 -15.83
CA GLN A 257 -9.15 8.33 -15.11
C GLN A 257 -9.36 7.64 -13.76
N PHE A 258 -9.12 6.33 -13.64
CA PHE A 258 -9.23 5.63 -12.36
C PHE A 258 -8.15 6.06 -11.36
N LEU A 259 -6.90 6.16 -11.81
CA LEU A 259 -5.77 6.56 -10.97
C LEU A 259 -5.89 8.01 -10.51
N THR A 260 -6.48 8.87 -11.34
CA THR A 260 -6.66 10.30 -11.05
C THR A 260 -8.07 10.65 -10.57
N ALA A 261 -8.96 9.68 -10.34
CA ALA A 261 -10.33 9.91 -9.91
C ALA A 261 -10.39 10.69 -8.58
N GLN A 262 -11.45 11.47 -8.39
CA GLN A 262 -11.64 12.26 -7.15
C GLN A 262 -11.68 11.38 -5.90
N ASP A 263 -12.26 10.19 -6.03
CA ASP A 263 -12.39 9.24 -4.93
C ASP A 263 -11.06 8.56 -4.57
N SER A 264 -10.10 8.54 -5.51
CA SER A 264 -8.76 7.97 -5.33
C SER A 264 -7.76 9.03 -4.86
N LEU A 265 -7.78 10.20 -5.52
CA LEU A 265 -6.88 11.33 -5.26
C LEU A 265 -7.67 12.63 -4.98
N PRO A 266 -8.31 12.76 -3.81
CA PRO A 266 -9.07 13.96 -3.45
C PRO A 266 -8.20 15.22 -3.32
N ARG A 267 -6.89 15.07 -3.11
CA ARG A 267 -5.92 16.16 -3.06
C ARG A 267 -4.73 15.86 -3.96
N ILE A 268 -4.26 16.87 -4.66
CA ILE A 268 -3.06 16.78 -5.47
C ILE A 268 -1.94 17.55 -4.77
N ASP A 269 -0.75 16.97 -4.74
CA ASP A 269 0.44 17.67 -4.29
C ASP A 269 0.84 18.74 -5.34
N PRO A 270 1.09 19.99 -4.93
CA PRO A 270 1.40 21.07 -5.86
C PRO A 270 2.60 20.78 -6.76
N SER A 271 3.59 20.01 -6.28
CA SER A 271 4.82 19.71 -7.03
C SER A 271 4.59 18.84 -8.27
N VAL A 272 3.49 18.09 -8.31
CA VAL A 272 3.17 17.17 -9.43
C VAL A 272 1.92 17.56 -10.20
N ALA A 273 1.23 18.63 -9.78
CA ALA A 273 -0.02 19.07 -10.39
C ALA A 273 0.14 19.36 -11.90
N LEU A 274 1.21 20.05 -12.31
CA LEU A 274 1.48 20.36 -13.72
C LEU A 274 1.79 19.12 -14.54
N THR A 275 2.55 18.17 -13.97
CA THR A 275 2.86 16.91 -14.65
C THR A 275 1.60 16.07 -14.90
N LEU A 276 0.67 16.04 -13.94
CA LEU A 276 -0.61 15.36 -14.13
C LEU A 276 -1.47 16.02 -15.21
N LEU A 277 -1.44 17.36 -15.31
CA LEU A 277 -2.14 18.11 -16.36
C LEU A 277 -1.55 17.84 -17.74
N GLU A 278 -0.21 17.77 -17.86
CA GLU A 278 0.46 17.40 -19.12
C GLU A 278 0.02 16.03 -19.62
N ILE A 279 -0.04 15.05 -18.72
CA ILE A 279 -0.46 13.71 -19.09
C ILE A 279 -1.95 13.72 -19.48
N GLU A 280 -2.81 14.49 -18.81
CA GLU A 280 -4.22 14.63 -19.18
C GLU A 280 -4.40 15.22 -20.60
N ASP A 281 -3.65 16.28 -20.90
CA ASP A 281 -3.70 16.98 -22.19
C ASP A 281 -3.20 16.06 -23.33
N GLU A 282 -2.10 15.33 -23.12
CA GLU A 282 -1.53 14.39 -24.10
C GLU A 282 -2.45 13.21 -24.40
N MET A 283 -3.20 12.75 -23.40
CA MET A 283 -4.18 11.67 -23.56
C MET A 283 -5.43 12.11 -24.33
N ALA A 284 -5.53 13.40 -24.70
CA ALA A 284 -6.67 14.00 -25.41
C ALA A 284 -8.03 13.66 -24.77
N ILE A 285 -8.04 13.51 -23.44
CA ILE A 285 -9.25 13.18 -22.68
C ILE A 285 -10.22 14.37 -22.70
N VAL A 286 -9.68 15.58 -22.87
CA VAL A 286 -10.44 16.82 -22.99
C VAL A 286 -10.77 17.07 -24.46
N SER A 287 -12.05 17.34 -24.74
CA SER A 287 -12.48 17.82 -26.05
C SER A 287 -11.75 19.12 -26.40
N VAL A 288 -11.29 19.27 -27.64
CA VAL A 288 -10.62 20.48 -28.19
C VAL A 288 -11.52 21.73 -28.19
N ASP A 289 -12.67 21.69 -27.53
CA ASP A 289 -13.48 22.88 -27.30
C ASP A 289 -12.85 23.69 -26.17
N ASP A 290 -12.23 24.81 -26.53
CA ASP A 290 -11.64 25.78 -25.59
C ASP A 290 -12.64 26.29 -24.53
N ASN A 291 -13.95 26.12 -24.76
CA ASN A 291 -15.01 26.51 -23.83
C ASN A 291 -15.47 25.36 -22.91
N ALA A 292 -14.91 24.16 -23.05
CA ALA A 292 -15.26 23.04 -22.18
C ALA A 292 -14.93 23.40 -20.73
N PRO A 293 -15.83 23.10 -19.77
CA PRO A 293 -15.55 23.33 -18.36
C PRO A 293 -14.35 22.48 -17.92
N PRO A 294 -13.53 22.99 -16.98
CA PRO A 294 -12.35 22.24 -16.55
C PRO A 294 -12.74 20.91 -15.91
N THR A 295 -11.96 19.88 -16.18
CA THR A 295 -12.19 18.52 -15.66
C THR A 295 -12.09 18.48 -14.13
N SER A 296 -12.56 17.38 -13.53
CA SER A 296 -12.42 17.16 -12.09
C SER A 296 -10.96 17.17 -11.64
N LEU A 297 -10.04 16.64 -12.46
CA LEU A 297 -8.60 16.65 -12.18
C LEU A 297 -8.04 18.08 -12.30
N GLN A 298 -8.36 18.78 -13.40
CA GLN A 298 -7.95 20.17 -13.63
C GLN A 298 -8.32 21.09 -12.48
N LYS A 299 -9.56 21.01 -11.97
CA LYS A 299 -10.01 21.78 -10.80
C LYS A 299 -9.19 21.48 -9.54
N ARG A 300 -8.86 20.21 -9.28
CA ARG A 300 -8.03 19.82 -8.12
C ARG A 300 -6.58 20.28 -8.27
N CYS A 301 -5.99 20.16 -9.46
CA CYS A 301 -4.65 20.67 -9.75
C CYS A 301 -4.59 22.20 -9.62
N ALA A 302 -5.58 22.92 -10.15
CA ALA A 302 -5.70 24.38 -10.02
C ALA A 302 -5.75 24.80 -8.54
N LYS A 303 -6.56 24.10 -7.74
CA LYS A 303 -6.64 24.33 -6.29
C LYS A 303 -5.32 24.03 -5.56
N ALA A 304 -4.59 23.00 -5.96
CA ALA A 304 -3.28 22.68 -5.37
C ALA A 304 -2.24 23.75 -5.69
N LEU A 305 -2.18 24.19 -6.95
CA LEU A 305 -1.27 25.23 -7.41
C LEU A 305 -1.56 26.60 -6.80
N ALA A 306 -2.83 26.96 -6.64
CA ALA A 306 -3.26 28.22 -6.01
C ALA A 306 -2.67 28.42 -4.60
N LYS A 307 -2.40 27.33 -3.86
CA LYS A 307 -1.81 27.36 -2.52
C LYS A 307 -0.29 27.58 -2.51
N THR A 308 0.37 27.39 -3.64
CA THR A 308 1.84 27.43 -3.74
C THR A 308 2.24 28.26 -4.95
N TRP A 309 1.81 29.53 -4.96
CA TRP A 309 2.03 30.45 -6.07
C TRP A 309 3.51 30.68 -6.38
N GLN A 310 4.42 30.46 -5.43
CA GLN A 310 5.87 30.58 -5.68
C GLN A 310 6.38 29.61 -6.75
N ILE A 311 5.66 28.50 -7.01
CA ILE A 311 6.03 27.55 -8.08
C ILE A 311 5.94 28.22 -9.46
N PHE A 312 5.12 29.26 -9.62
CA PHE A 312 4.88 29.92 -10.90
C PHE A 312 6.14 30.54 -11.51
N ASP A 313 7.10 31.01 -10.71
CA ASP A 313 8.36 31.56 -11.21
C ASP A 313 9.15 30.54 -12.06
N THR A 314 8.99 29.25 -11.76
CA THR A 314 9.66 28.15 -12.49
C THR A 314 8.76 27.47 -13.53
N ALA A 315 7.46 27.76 -13.49
CA ALA A 315 6.44 27.04 -14.25
C ALA A 315 5.67 27.93 -15.25
N GLU A 316 6.06 29.19 -15.39
CA GLU A 316 5.35 30.18 -16.21
C GLU A 316 5.12 29.70 -17.65
N GLU A 317 6.15 29.18 -18.31
CA GLU A 317 6.05 28.68 -19.69
C GLU A 317 5.08 27.49 -19.81
N ARG A 318 5.15 26.54 -18.86
CA ARG A 318 4.25 25.36 -18.81
C ARG A 318 2.80 25.73 -18.54
N LEU A 319 2.56 26.86 -17.87
CA LEU A 319 1.22 27.39 -17.59
C LEU A 319 0.64 28.15 -18.80
N LYS A 320 1.47 28.89 -19.54
CA LYS A 320 1.05 29.60 -20.77
C LYS A 320 0.47 28.68 -21.83
N GLU A 321 0.92 27.42 -21.86
CA GLU A 321 0.43 26.40 -22.79
C GLU A 321 -0.93 25.80 -22.38
N ARG A 322 -1.49 26.16 -21.22
CA ARG A 322 -2.75 25.58 -20.72
C ARG A 322 -3.99 26.25 -21.31
N SER A 323 -5.10 25.52 -21.28
CA SER A 323 -6.38 26.01 -21.76
C SER A 323 -6.84 27.25 -20.99
N PRO A 324 -7.52 28.22 -21.65
CA PRO A 324 -8.05 29.41 -20.98
C PRO A 324 -9.02 29.08 -19.84
N ALA A 325 -9.80 28.00 -19.97
CA ALA A 325 -10.72 27.53 -18.95
C ALA A 325 -9.98 27.12 -17.67
N PHE A 326 -8.86 26.40 -17.79
CA PHE A 326 -8.01 26.04 -16.64
C PHE A 326 -7.38 27.26 -16.00
N LEU A 327 -6.83 28.19 -16.79
CA LEU A 327 -6.20 29.41 -16.28
C LEU A 327 -7.20 30.30 -15.52
N THR A 328 -8.44 30.37 -16.00
CA THR A 328 -9.53 31.09 -15.32
C THR A 328 -9.86 30.44 -13.97
N GLU A 329 -9.94 29.11 -13.93
CA GLU A 329 -10.14 28.36 -12.67
C GLU A 329 -8.97 28.58 -11.70
N LEU A 330 -7.73 28.51 -12.18
CA LEU A 330 -6.54 28.77 -11.37
C LEU A 330 -6.54 30.18 -10.78
N LEU A 331 -6.88 31.19 -11.59
CA LEU A 331 -7.01 32.57 -11.13
C LEU A 331 -8.11 32.70 -10.06
N HIS A 332 -9.25 32.05 -10.27
CA HIS A 332 -10.36 32.05 -9.31
C HIS A 332 -9.96 31.43 -7.98
N GLN A 333 -9.31 30.25 -8.00
CA GLN A 333 -8.81 29.58 -6.79
C GLN A 333 -7.74 30.42 -6.09
N SER A 334 -6.81 31.01 -6.84
CA SER A 334 -5.73 31.85 -6.28
C SER A 334 -6.27 33.11 -5.63
N LEU A 335 -7.26 33.78 -6.23
CA LEU A 335 -7.94 34.93 -5.64
C LEU A 335 -8.69 34.53 -4.36
N GLY A 336 -9.29 33.33 -4.35
CA GLY A 336 -9.94 32.76 -3.17
C GLY A 336 -8.99 32.55 -2.00
N GLU A 337 -7.85 31.89 -2.23
CA GLU A 337 -6.81 31.66 -1.22
C GLU A 337 -6.22 33.01 -0.73
N ALA A 338 -5.88 33.92 -1.64
CA ALA A 338 -5.38 35.26 -1.29
C ALA A 338 -6.38 36.06 -0.44
N ARG A 339 -7.69 35.92 -0.70
CA ARG A 339 -8.73 36.53 0.13
C ARG A 339 -8.72 35.96 1.55
N VAL A 340 -8.59 34.64 1.69
CA VAL A 340 -8.50 33.99 3.01
C VAL A 340 -7.25 34.46 3.76
N GLU A 341 -6.09 34.50 3.10
CA GLU A 341 -4.85 35.01 3.69
C GLU A 341 -4.98 36.47 4.16
N ASN A 342 -5.58 37.33 3.34
CA ASN A 342 -5.82 38.73 3.70
C ASN A 342 -6.73 38.87 4.94
N GLU A 343 -7.78 38.06 5.06
CA GLU A 343 -8.63 38.08 6.27
C GLU A 343 -7.86 37.59 7.51
N VAL A 344 -7.00 36.58 7.39
CA VAL A 344 -6.13 36.13 8.50
C VAL A 344 -5.16 37.23 8.93
N ILE A 345 -4.51 37.90 7.98
CA ILE A 345 -3.59 39.02 8.25
C ILE A 345 -4.33 40.18 8.90
N LYS A 346 -5.53 40.50 8.42
CA LYS A 346 -6.38 41.55 9.00
C LYS A 346 -6.71 41.25 10.47
N ILE A 347 -7.14 40.02 10.77
CA ILE A 347 -7.44 39.60 12.16
C ILE A 347 -6.19 39.71 13.05
N ASP A 348 -5.02 39.26 12.58
CA ASP A 348 -3.76 39.38 13.33
C ASP A 348 -3.37 40.85 13.56
N LEU A 349 -3.55 41.71 12.55
CA LEU A 349 -3.30 43.14 12.65
C LEU A 349 -4.21 43.81 13.70
N GLU A 350 -5.51 43.49 13.69
CA GLU A 350 -6.48 44.01 14.66
C GLU A 350 -6.13 43.57 16.09
N GLN A 351 -5.70 42.32 16.29
CA GLN A 351 -5.26 41.83 17.60
C GLN A 351 -3.99 42.55 18.08
N LYS A 352 -3.02 42.78 17.19
CA LYS A 352 -1.80 43.54 17.53
C LYS A 352 -2.13 44.99 17.87
N GLN A 353 -3.04 45.61 17.13
CA GLN A 353 -3.50 46.97 17.41
C GLN A 353 -4.17 47.06 18.78
N GLN A 354 -5.00 46.09 19.15
CA GLN A 354 -5.61 46.02 20.47
C GLN A 354 -4.57 45.88 21.60
N ARG A 355 -3.56 45.02 21.43
CA ARG A 355 -2.48 44.89 22.42
C ARG A 355 -1.68 46.16 22.59
N LEU A 356 -1.46 46.90 21.50
CA LEU A 356 -0.78 48.18 21.53
C LEU A 356 -1.59 49.21 22.34
N THR A 357 -2.88 49.34 22.07
CA THR A 357 -3.74 50.29 22.80
C THR A 357 -3.86 49.94 24.29
N GLU A 358 -3.96 48.65 24.64
CA GLU A 358 -3.91 48.20 26.03
C GLU A 358 -2.58 48.56 26.73
N THR A 359 -1.47 48.48 26.00
CA THR A 359 -0.14 48.84 26.52
C THR A 359 0.00 50.36 26.70
N GLU A 360 -0.46 51.15 25.74
CA GLU A 360 -0.51 52.61 25.84
C GLU A 360 -1.37 53.08 27.02
N GLN A 361 -2.52 52.42 27.23
CA GLN A 361 -3.39 52.70 28.37
C GLN A 361 -2.67 52.39 29.69
N ARG A 362 -2.03 51.22 29.81
CA ARG A 362 -1.25 50.85 31.01
C ARG A 362 -0.11 51.83 31.30
N LEU A 363 0.60 52.29 30.27
CA LEU A 363 1.65 53.29 30.42
C LEU A 363 1.08 54.64 30.90
N THR A 364 -0.09 55.03 30.38
CA THR A 364 -0.78 56.24 30.80
C THR A 364 -1.22 56.15 32.26
N ASP A 365 -1.80 55.03 32.67
CA ASP A 365 -2.23 54.77 34.05
C ASP A 365 -1.04 54.73 35.02
N ALA A 366 0.07 54.11 34.61
CA ALA A 366 1.32 54.10 35.37
C ALA A 366 1.89 55.53 35.54
N ARG A 367 1.89 56.33 34.47
CA ARG A 367 2.35 57.72 34.51
C ARG A 367 1.47 58.58 35.43
N GLN A 368 0.15 58.43 35.38
CA GLN A 368 -0.77 59.13 36.29
C GLN A 368 -0.56 58.71 37.75
N SER A 369 -0.30 57.42 38.00
CA SER A 369 -0.01 56.91 39.34
C SER A 369 1.28 57.48 39.91
N LEU A 370 2.36 57.52 39.12
CA LEU A 370 3.62 58.17 39.50
C LEU A 370 3.42 59.65 39.82
N TRP A 371 2.63 60.37 39.02
CA TRP A 371 2.29 61.77 39.27
C TRP A 371 1.56 62.00 40.61
N LYS A 372 0.71 61.07 41.04
CA LYS A 372 0.04 61.14 42.34
C LYS A 372 1.02 60.97 43.50
N PHE A 373 2.04 60.12 43.35
CA PHE A 373 3.09 59.90 44.37
C PHE A 373 4.08 61.06 44.45
N SER A 374 4.37 61.75 43.33
CA SER A 374 5.32 62.87 43.30
C SER A 374 4.76 64.22 43.77
N ARG A 375 3.48 64.31 44.16
CA ARG A 375 2.97 65.53 44.79
C ARG A 375 3.61 65.68 46.17
N PRO A 376 4.40 66.75 46.42
CA PRO A 376 4.91 67.01 47.75
C PRO A 376 3.71 67.14 48.69
N SER A 377 3.67 66.32 49.75
CA SER A 377 2.69 66.47 50.80
C SER A 377 2.89 67.85 51.40
N ASN A 378 2.02 68.80 51.06
CA ASN A 378 2.08 70.20 51.49
C ASN A 378 1.72 70.36 52.98
N ARG A 379 1.94 69.31 53.80
CA ARG A 379 1.81 69.35 55.25
C ARG A 379 3.18 69.66 55.86
N GLY A 380 3.44 70.95 56.04
CA GLY A 380 4.42 71.45 57.00
C GLY A 380 5.87 71.46 56.52
N ALA A 381 6.24 72.50 55.79
CA ALA A 381 7.63 72.95 55.71
C ALA A 381 7.66 74.47 55.42
N GLU A 382 7.12 75.26 56.34
CA GLU A 382 7.82 76.51 56.67
C GLU A 382 9.03 76.10 57.54
N GLU A 383 10.19 76.65 57.18
CA GLU A 383 11.43 76.63 57.97
C GLU A 383 12.20 75.31 58.06
N ASN A 384 12.96 74.96 57.01
CA ASN A 384 14.43 74.96 57.06
C ASN A 384 15.07 74.27 55.85
N GLY A 385 16.13 74.89 55.35
CA GLY A 385 17.33 74.14 54.98
C GLY A 385 17.46 73.68 53.54
N THR A 386 17.85 74.62 52.69
CA THR A 386 18.88 74.41 51.66
C THR A 386 19.94 73.38 52.06
N ARG A 387 19.88 72.16 51.52
CA ARG A 387 21.00 71.22 51.26
C ARG A 387 20.44 69.80 51.12
N LEU A 388 20.38 69.24 49.91
CA LEU A 388 20.50 67.80 49.57
C LEU A 388 19.94 67.50 48.17
N TRP A 389 20.55 68.03 47.13
CA TRP A 389 20.42 67.48 45.76
C TRP A 389 21.80 67.52 45.07
N ARG A 390 22.75 66.76 45.64
CA ARG A 390 23.92 66.23 44.93
C ARG A 390 23.96 64.75 45.29
N GLY A 391 23.86 63.85 44.30
CA GLY A 391 24.14 62.43 44.53
C GLY A 391 23.16 61.40 43.93
N LEU A 392 22.37 61.74 42.92
CA LEU A 392 21.68 60.73 42.11
C LEU A 392 22.30 60.71 40.71
N GLU A 393 23.43 60.03 40.60
CA GLU A 393 23.97 59.56 39.33
C GLU A 393 23.08 58.41 38.85
N LEU A 394 22.40 58.62 37.73
CA LEU A 394 21.67 57.56 37.05
C LEU A 394 22.68 56.58 36.41
N PRO A 395 22.49 55.26 36.53
CA PRO A 395 23.39 54.28 35.92
C PRO A 395 23.37 54.42 34.39
N ALA A 396 24.54 54.46 33.77
CA ALA A 396 24.74 54.62 32.33
C ALA A 396 24.22 53.44 31.46
N SER A 397 23.52 52.46 32.04
CA SER A 397 23.03 51.28 31.33
C SER A 397 21.65 51.44 30.70
N TRP A 398 21.16 52.68 30.57
CA TRP A 398 19.81 53.02 30.04
C TRP A 398 19.85 53.86 28.76
N PHE A 399 21.01 54.01 28.12
CA PHE A 399 21.16 54.56 26.77
C PHE A 399 21.60 53.48 25.79
#